data_AF-A0A522ARW7-F1
#
_entry.id   AF-A0A522ARW7-F1
#
_cell.length_a   1.000
_cell.length_b   1.000
_cell.length_c   1.000
_cell.angle_alpha   90.00
_cell.angle_beta   90.00
_cell.angle_gamma   90.00
#
_symmetry.space_group_name_H-M   'P 1'
#
loop_
_entity.id
_entity.type
_entity.pdbx_description
1 polymer ?
#
loop_
_entity_poly.entity_id
_entity_poly.type
_entity_poly.pdbx_seq_one_letter_code
_entity_poly.pdbx_strand_id
1 'polypeptide(L)' 'IEDLRGSPDRDGRVMRSTIRAVADELASAAELAFGKTAGRPAALVRGAAFTRGDGTIRDALMPASFDLFR' A
#
# COMPACT_ATOMS: atom_id res chain seq x y z
N ILE A 1 -6.68 2.05 -0.49
CA ILE A 1 -5.90 2.09 0.77
C ILE A 1 -6.58 1.20 1.80
N GLU A 2 -5.81 0.54 2.66
CA GLU A 2 -6.35 -0.20 3.81
C GLU A 2 -6.16 0.67 5.06
N ASP A 3 -7.26 1.17 5.62
CA ASP A 3 -7.24 2.00 6.82
C ASP A 3 -7.38 1.12 8.05
N LEU A 4 -6.32 1.02 8.84
CA LEU A 4 -6.27 0.23 10.07
C LEU A 4 -6.46 1.11 11.32
N ARG A 5 -6.64 2.42 11.16
CA ARG A 5 -6.86 3.32 12.30
C ARG A 5 -8.15 2.93 13.03
N GLY A 6 -8.12 3.02 14.35
CA GLY A 6 -9.24 2.59 15.20
C GLY A 6 -9.31 1.09 15.48
N SER A 7 -8.57 0.26 14.73
CA SER A 7 -8.46 -1.18 15.03
C SER A 7 -7.35 -1.48 16.04
N PRO A 8 -7.49 -2.52 16.88
CA PRO A 8 -6.48 -2.92 17.84
C PRO A 8 -5.28 -3.57 17.13
N ASP A 9 -4.07 -3.28 17.61
CA ASP A 9 -2.87 -4.02 17.25
C ASP A 9 -2.78 -5.37 17.99
N ARG A 10 -1.69 -6.11 17.77
CA ARG A 10 -1.44 -7.41 18.41
C ARG A 10 -1.44 -7.34 19.94
N ASP A 11 -1.05 -6.22 20.52
CA ASP A 11 -0.95 -6.02 21.96
C ASP A 11 -2.22 -5.36 22.53
N GLY A 12 -3.27 -5.20 21.71
CA GLY A 12 -4.55 -4.60 22.09
C GLY A 12 -4.58 -3.08 22.10
N ARG A 13 -3.53 -2.39 21.61
CA ARG A 13 -3.51 -0.92 21.53
C ARG A 13 -4.19 -0.45 20.25
N VAL A 14 -4.97 0.62 20.34
CA VAL A 14 -5.62 1.19 19.16
C VAL A 14 -4.61 1.87 18.24
N MET A 15 -4.56 1.43 16.99
CA MET A 15 -3.75 2.06 15.96
C MET A 15 -4.30 3.44 15.61
N ARG A 16 -3.43 4.48 15.63
CA ARG A 16 -3.84 5.88 15.41
C ARG A 16 -3.50 6.42 14.03
N SER A 17 -2.45 5.92 13.39
CA SER A 17 -1.90 6.47 12.14
C SER A 17 -1.67 5.43 11.05
N THR A 18 -2.14 4.20 11.24
CA THR A 18 -1.82 3.08 10.36
C THR A 18 -2.75 3.06 9.16
N ILE A 19 -2.27 3.53 8.01
CA ILE A 19 -2.90 3.36 6.71
C ILE A 19 -1.90 2.67 5.81
N ARG A 20 -2.33 1.61 5.11
CA ARG A 20 -1.48 0.85 4.20
C ARG A 20 -1.83 1.12 2.74
N ALA A 21 -0.81 1.44 1.96
CA ALA A 21 -0.88 1.56 0.50
C ALA A 21 -0.61 0.18 -0.14
N VAL A 22 -1.54 -0.76 0.02
CA VAL A 22 -1.37 -2.16 -0.42
C VAL A 22 -0.95 -2.29 -1.90
N ALA A 23 -1.46 -1.42 -2.77
CA ALA A 23 -1.09 -1.41 -4.18
C ALA A 23 0.41 -1.12 -4.38
N ASP A 24 0.97 -0.15 -3.66
CA ASP A 24 2.39 0.20 -3.72
C ASP A 24 3.26 -0.87 -3.08
N GLU A 25 2.80 -1.51 -1.99
CA GLU A 25 3.49 -2.65 -1.39
C GLU A 25 3.62 -3.81 -2.38
N LEU A 26 2.54 -4.14 -3.11
CA LEU A 26 2.54 -5.17 -4.16
C LEU A 26 3.43 -4.78 -5.34
N ALA A 27 3.37 -3.53 -5.81
CA ALA A 27 4.21 -3.03 -6.89
C ALA A 27 5.70 -3.06 -6.49
N SER A 28 6.02 -2.65 -5.27
CA SER A 28 7.38 -2.68 -4.72
C SER A 28 7.93 -4.10 -4.61
N ALA A 29 7.09 -5.06 -4.20
CA ALA A 29 7.49 -6.47 -4.18
C ALA A 29 7.68 -7.03 -5.60
N ALA A 30 6.81 -6.67 -6.55
CA ALA A 30 6.91 -7.09 -7.95
C ALA A 30 8.18 -6.56 -8.64
N GLU A 31 8.66 -5.37 -8.26
CA GLU A 31 9.88 -4.76 -8.80
C GLU A 31 11.11 -5.67 -8.63
N LEU A 32 11.19 -6.45 -7.54
CA LEU A 32 12.27 -7.42 -7.32
C LEU A 32 12.27 -8.53 -8.39
N ALA A 33 11.11 -8.90 -8.92
CA ALA A 33 10.98 -9.88 -9.99
C ALA A 33 11.20 -9.26 -11.38
N PHE A 34 10.79 -8.00 -11.59
CA PHE A 34 10.95 -7.30 -12.86
C PHE A 34 12.42 -7.17 -13.26
N GLY A 35 13.25 -6.64 -12.35
CA GLY A 35 14.64 -6.31 -12.65
C GLY A 35 14.77 -5.17 -13.66
N LYS A 36 15.52 -4.11 -13.30
CA LYS A 36 15.56 -2.83 -14.02
C LYS A 36 15.87 -2.91 -15.52
N THR A 37 16.57 -3.96 -15.96
CA THR A 37 17.02 -4.13 -17.35
C THR A 37 16.62 -5.48 -17.95
N ALA A 38 15.86 -6.31 -17.21
CA ALA A 38 15.61 -7.70 -17.61
C ALA A 38 14.47 -7.88 -18.63
N GLY A 39 13.80 -6.78 -19.03
CA GLY A 39 12.75 -6.81 -20.05
C GLY A 39 11.50 -7.59 -19.63
N ARG A 40 11.20 -7.66 -18.33
CA ARG A 40 10.04 -8.40 -17.79
C ARG A 40 8.87 -7.45 -17.54
N PRO A 41 7.79 -7.49 -18.36
CA PRO A 41 6.71 -6.51 -18.29
C PRO A 41 5.62 -6.84 -17.26
N ALA A 42 5.64 -8.04 -16.66
CA ALA A 42 4.59 -8.50 -15.75
C ALA A 42 5.12 -9.49 -14.71
N ALA A 43 4.46 -9.52 -13.55
CA ALA A 43 4.73 -10.44 -12.45
C ALA A 43 3.40 -10.86 -11.83
N LEU A 44 3.32 -12.11 -11.41
CA LEU A 44 2.17 -12.67 -10.73
C LEU A 44 2.49 -12.81 -9.24
N VAL A 45 1.75 -12.07 -8.41
CA VAL A 45 1.80 -12.22 -6.95
C VAL A 45 0.68 -13.17 -6.51
N ARG A 46 1.02 -14.20 -5.72
CA ARG A 46 0.06 -15.15 -5.15
C ARG A 46 0.15 -15.16 -3.63
N GLY A 47 -0.98 -15.41 -2.97
CA GLY A 47 -1.05 -15.52 -1.50
C GLY A 47 -1.11 -14.18 -0.76
N ALA A 48 -1.18 -13.05 -1.47
CA ALA A 48 -1.40 -11.74 -0.83
C ALA A 48 -2.82 -11.65 -0.27
N ALA A 49 -2.92 -11.36 1.03
CA ALA A 49 -4.18 -11.14 1.73
C ALA A 49 -4.39 -9.64 1.96
N PHE A 50 -5.46 -9.08 1.39
CA PHE A 50 -5.83 -7.68 1.54
C PHE A 50 -7.31 -7.50 1.22
N THR A 51 -7.90 -6.43 1.74
CA THR A 51 -9.28 -6.05 1.41
C THR A 51 -9.34 -5.51 -0.02
N ARG A 52 -10.14 -6.15 -0.89
CA ARG A 52 -10.39 -5.67 -2.26
C ARG A 52 -11.40 -4.52 -2.24
N GLY A 53 -11.28 -3.62 -3.21
CA GLY A 53 -12.23 -2.53 -3.42
C GLY A 53 -11.87 -1.69 -4.64
N ASP A 54 -12.71 -0.70 -4.95
CA ASP A 54 -12.62 0.14 -6.15
C ASP A 54 -11.80 1.43 -5.92
N GLY A 55 -10.79 1.35 -5.05
CA GLY A 55 -9.96 2.50 -4.68
C GLY A 55 -9.15 3.03 -5.86
N THR A 56 -8.85 4.33 -5.82
CA THR A 56 -8.07 5.04 -6.83
C THR A 56 -6.77 5.59 -6.25
N ILE A 57 -5.82 6.00 -7.10
CA ILE A 57 -4.58 6.63 -6.64
C ILE A 57 -4.84 7.90 -5.83
N ARG A 58 -5.96 8.61 -6.09
CA ARG A 58 -6.34 9.82 -5.36
C ARG A 58 -6.55 9.56 -3.88
N ASP A 59 -6.94 8.35 -3.51
CA ASP A 59 -7.16 7.95 -2.12
C ASP A 59 -5.85 7.76 -1.35
N ALA A 60 -4.72 7.58 -2.06
CA ALA A 60 -3.39 7.42 -1.48
C ALA A 60 -2.59 8.74 -1.44
N LEU A 61 -3.00 9.76 -2.21
CA LEU A 61 -2.30 11.04 -2.26
C LEU A 61 -2.51 11.82 -0.96
N MET A 62 -1.40 12.34 -0.42
CA MET A 62 -1.46 13.25 0.72
C MET A 62 -2.18 14.54 0.30
N PRO A 63 -3.20 15.01 1.05
CA PRO A 63 -3.82 16.28 0.75
C PRO A 63 -2.79 17.40 0.90
N ALA A 64 -2.82 18.37 -0.02
CA ALA A 64 -1.85 19.46 -0.07
C ALA A 64 -1.70 20.25 1.25
N SER A 65 -2.75 20.36 2.05
CA SER A 65 -2.71 21.03 3.36
C SER A 65 -1.90 20.28 4.42
N PHE A 66 -1.63 19.00 4.20
CA PHE A 66 -0.86 18.13 5.10
C PHE A 66 0.53 17.78 4.54
N ASP A 67 0.82 18.16 3.30
CA ASP A 67 2.08 17.87 2.63
C ASP A 67 3.13 18.95 2.92
N LEU A 68 4.01 18.65 3.89
CA LEU A 68 5.07 19.56 4.34
C LEU A 68 6.27 19.62 3.38
N PHE A 69 6.32 18.73 2.37
CA PHE A 69 7.48 18.56 1.48
C PHE A 69 7.14 18.83 0.01
N ARG A 70 5.96 19.40 -0.25
CA ARG A 70 5.48 19.72 -1.60
C ARG A 70 6.36 20.74 -2.31
#